data_AF-A0A350XJE2-F1
#
_entry.id   AF-A0A350XJE2-F1
#
_cell.length_a   1.000
_cell.length_b   1.000
_cell.length_c   1.000
_cell.angle_alpha   90.00
_cell.angle_beta   90.00
_cell.angle_gamma   90.00
#
_symmetry.space_group_name_H-M   'P 1'
#
loop_
_entity.id
_entity.type
_entity.pdbx_description
1 polymer ?
#
loop_
_entity_poly.entity_id
_entity_poly.type
_entity_poly.pdbx_seq_one_letter_code
_entity_poly.pdbx_strand_id
1 'polypeptide(L)'
;MNNKIRFLNPALTVAIIGLVLGIDCKINAISIDDNNRQKENSSAVAQNLNCPSLDEALVPVRHPVRASLNRKFRAEGRYGEINNVVRLGNYGAAYWWTRSSATPVAIQFKGNGLGRAVAVSSVLDVLQSWGASANTARCINQLLAESGI
;
A
#
# COMPACT_ATOMS: atom_id res chain seq x y z
N MET A 1 -14.15 -11.03 56.68
CA MET A 1 -13.60 -9.76 57.22
C MET A 1 -12.10 -9.72 56.91
N ASN A 2 -11.65 -8.67 56.21
CA ASN A 2 -10.30 -8.08 56.15
C ASN A 2 -9.12 -9.02 55.77
N ASN A 3 -8.63 -9.08 54.53
CA ASN A 3 -7.99 -8.06 53.68
C ASN A 3 -6.67 -7.50 54.23
N LYS A 4 -5.52 -7.89 53.63
CA LYS A 4 -4.43 -7.00 53.19
C LYS A 4 -3.20 -7.79 52.70
N ILE A 5 -3.05 -7.85 51.38
CA ILE A 5 -1.79 -8.18 50.71
C ILE A 5 -0.93 -6.91 50.70
N ARG A 6 0.30 -7.01 51.22
CA ARG A 6 1.30 -5.94 51.18
C ARG A 6 2.01 -6.00 49.83
N PHE A 7 1.75 -5.02 48.96
CA PHE A 7 2.59 -4.77 47.79
C PHE A 7 3.48 -3.56 48.07
N LEU A 8 4.79 -3.78 47.88
CA LEU A 8 5.83 -2.77 47.93
C LEU A 8 5.68 -1.79 46.76
N ASN A 9 5.74 -0.50 47.07
CA ASN A 9 6.08 0.55 46.12
C ASN A 9 7.56 0.43 45.71
N PRO A 10 7.85 0.66 44.42
CA PRO A 10 8.91 1.59 44.09
C PRO A 10 8.36 2.81 43.37
N ALA A 11 8.64 3.97 43.94
CA ALA A 11 8.44 5.28 43.35
C ALA A 11 9.18 5.38 42.01
N LEU A 12 8.47 5.80 40.96
CA LEU A 12 9.10 6.26 39.73
C LEU A 12 8.75 7.74 39.56
N THR A 13 9.69 8.58 39.96
CA THR A 13 9.69 10.02 39.78
C THR A 13 9.82 10.33 38.28
N VAL A 14 8.78 10.93 37.69
CA VAL A 14 8.82 11.47 36.33
C VAL A 14 9.47 12.86 36.41
N ALA A 15 10.74 12.95 36.02
CA ALA A 15 11.40 14.22 35.77
C ALA A 15 11.16 14.62 34.30
N ILE A 16 10.27 15.58 34.08
CA ILE A 16 10.09 16.25 32.79
C ILE A 16 11.20 17.30 32.69
N ILE A 17 12.24 17.02 31.90
CA ILE A 17 13.27 18.02 31.57
C ILE A 17 12.96 18.58 30.19
N GLY A 18 12.60 19.87 30.19
CA GLY A 18 13.28 20.87 29.39
C GLY A 18 13.16 20.78 27.87
N LEU A 19 12.14 21.49 27.37
CA LEU A 19 12.02 22.03 26.03
C LEU A 19 13.23 22.92 25.64
N VAL A 20 13.41 23.10 24.32
CA VAL A 20 14.19 24.12 23.60
C VAL A 20 15.58 23.68 23.08
N LEU A 21 15.58 23.10 21.88
CA LEU A 21 16.60 23.35 20.85
C LEU A 21 15.83 24.13 19.76
N GLY A 22 16.03 25.43 19.54
CA GLY A 22 17.32 26.06 19.30
C GLY A 22 17.80 25.81 17.86
N ILE A 23 16.90 25.82 16.87
CA ILE A 23 17.29 25.74 15.46
C ILE A 23 17.40 27.16 14.92
N ASP A 24 18.63 27.66 14.85
CA ASP A 24 19.01 28.79 14.02
C ASP A 24 18.77 28.43 12.54
N CYS A 25 17.62 28.83 12.01
CA CYS A 25 17.39 28.85 10.57
C CYS A 25 18.24 29.97 9.95
N LYS A 26 19.48 29.66 9.56
CA LYS A 26 20.20 30.47 8.57
C LYS A 26 19.53 30.29 7.21
N ILE A 27 18.71 31.27 6.85
CA ILE A 27 18.11 31.40 5.51
C ILE A 27 19.23 31.88 4.57
N ASN A 28 19.83 30.96 3.81
CA ASN A 28 20.55 31.35 2.59
C ASN A 28 19.51 31.53 1.49
N ALA A 29 19.20 32.79 1.17
CA ALA A 29 18.41 33.16 0.01
C ALA A 29 19.20 32.78 -1.26
N ILE A 30 18.81 31.69 -1.91
CA ILE A 30 19.21 31.40 -3.28
C ILE A 30 18.11 32.01 -4.16
N SER A 31 18.47 33.09 -4.87
CA SER A 31 17.64 33.68 -5.92
C SER A 31 17.41 32.65 -7.01
N ILE A 32 16.16 32.27 -7.26
CA ILE A 32 15.77 31.47 -8.42
C ILE A 32 15.06 32.43 -9.35
N ASP A 33 15.77 32.83 -10.41
CA ASP A 33 15.20 33.55 -11.54
C ASP A 33 14.09 32.70 -12.19
N ASP A 34 12.91 33.31 -12.30
CA ASP A 34 11.82 32.89 -13.16
C ASP A 34 12.31 32.78 -14.61
N ASN A 35 12.28 31.57 -15.19
CA ASN A 35 11.98 31.40 -16.61
C ASN A 35 11.67 29.94 -16.99
N ASN A 36 10.52 29.78 -17.64
CA ASN A 36 10.09 28.66 -18.50
C ASN A 36 9.55 27.34 -17.87
N ARG A 37 8.22 27.33 -17.70
CA ARG A 37 7.29 26.52 -18.53
C ARG A 37 7.69 25.05 -18.76
N GLN A 38 7.21 24.14 -17.92
CA GLN A 38 6.79 22.80 -18.36
C GLN A 38 5.84 22.13 -17.35
N LYS A 39 4.57 22.07 -17.76
CA LYS A 39 3.64 20.93 -17.71
C LYS A 39 3.72 20.00 -16.48
N GLU A 40 2.61 19.96 -15.75
CA GLU A 40 2.25 18.92 -14.77
C GLU A 40 2.67 17.53 -15.25
N ASN A 41 3.80 17.05 -14.75
CA ASN A 41 4.16 15.65 -14.74
C ASN A 41 4.01 15.19 -13.29
N SER A 42 2.84 14.64 -12.97
CA SER A 42 2.68 13.70 -11.85
C SER A 42 3.50 12.44 -12.15
N SER A 43 4.83 12.57 -12.12
CA SER A 43 5.74 11.43 -12.12
C SER A 43 5.89 10.98 -10.68
N ALA A 44 4.90 10.23 -10.22
CA ALA A 44 5.01 9.49 -8.97
C ALA A 44 6.09 8.41 -9.15
N VAL A 45 7.28 8.71 -8.64
CA VAL A 45 8.32 7.72 -8.25
C VAL A 45 8.65 6.68 -9.32
N ALA A 46 9.24 7.12 -10.45
CA ALA A 46 10.00 6.21 -11.31
C ALA A 46 11.34 5.86 -10.63
N GLN A 47 11.29 5.01 -9.60
CA GLN A 47 12.49 4.28 -9.17
C GLN A 47 12.88 3.33 -10.32
N ASN A 48 14.16 3.29 -10.67
CA ASN A 48 14.75 2.43 -11.70
C ASN A 48 14.63 0.93 -11.32
N LEU A 49 13.41 0.44 -11.26
CA LEU A 49 13.03 -0.95 -11.11
C LEU A 49 12.72 -1.45 -12.52
N ASN A 50 13.33 -2.57 -12.92
CA ASN A 50 12.98 -3.26 -14.16
C ASN A 50 11.62 -3.95 -13.99
N CYS A 51 10.56 -3.17 -13.81
CA CYS A 51 9.18 -3.64 -13.77
C CYS A 51 8.69 -3.86 -15.21
N PRO A 52 7.91 -4.90 -15.47
CA PRO A 52 7.25 -5.02 -16.76
C PRO A 52 6.22 -3.90 -16.92
N SER A 53 5.76 -3.72 -18.15
CA SER A 53 4.70 -2.77 -18.47
C SER A 53 3.35 -3.18 -17.87
N LEU A 54 2.43 -2.21 -17.74
CA LEU A 54 1.06 -2.48 -17.32
C LEU A 54 0.38 -3.53 -18.20
N ASP A 55 0.53 -3.45 -19.52
CA ASP A 55 -0.11 -4.38 -20.47
C ASP A 55 0.36 -5.82 -20.29
N GLU A 56 1.64 -6.03 -19.95
CA GLU A 56 2.20 -7.36 -19.67
C GLU A 56 1.72 -7.93 -18.33
N ALA A 57 1.53 -7.06 -17.34
CA ALA A 57 1.14 -7.46 -15.99
C ALA A 57 -0.38 -7.55 -15.80
N LEU A 58 -1.17 -6.95 -16.70
CA LEU A 58 -2.63 -6.90 -16.58
C LEU A 58 -3.23 -8.28 -16.85
N VAL A 59 -3.98 -8.78 -15.88
CA VAL A 59 -4.70 -10.04 -16.04
C VAL A 59 -5.91 -9.81 -16.97
N PRO A 60 -6.07 -10.58 -18.06
CA PRO A 60 -7.15 -10.39 -19.02
C PRO A 60 -8.54 -10.42 -18.40
N VAL A 61 -9.49 -9.69 -18.99
CA VAL A 61 -10.88 -9.59 -18.51
C VAL A 61 -11.56 -10.96 -18.36
N ARG A 62 -11.28 -11.89 -19.27
CA ARG A 62 -11.86 -13.25 -19.26
C ARG A 62 -11.19 -14.21 -18.26
N HIS A 63 -10.16 -13.77 -17.54
CA HIS A 63 -9.44 -14.64 -16.63
C HIS A 63 -10.30 -14.99 -15.40
N PRO A 64 -10.40 -16.27 -14.99
CA PRO A 64 -11.33 -16.74 -13.95
C PRO A 64 -11.04 -16.18 -12.55
N VAL A 65 -9.84 -15.62 -12.32
CA VAL A 65 -9.50 -14.99 -11.05
C VAL A 65 -10.40 -13.79 -10.74
N ARG A 66 -10.82 -13.02 -11.75
CA ARG A 66 -11.69 -11.85 -11.57
C ARG A 66 -13.06 -12.26 -11.01
N ALA A 67 -13.66 -13.29 -11.59
CA ALA A 67 -14.91 -13.87 -11.06
C ALA A 67 -14.72 -14.44 -9.65
N SER A 68 -13.58 -15.07 -9.36
CA SER A 68 -13.28 -15.64 -8.04
C SER A 68 -13.10 -14.56 -6.96
N LEU A 69 -12.43 -13.46 -7.30
CA LEU A 69 -12.28 -12.29 -6.43
C LEU A 69 -13.64 -11.66 -6.13
N ASN A 70 -14.44 -11.35 -7.16
CA ASN A 70 -15.77 -10.78 -6.95
C ASN A 70 -16.68 -11.68 -6.09
N ARG A 71 -16.66 -13.01 -6.31
CA ARG A 71 -17.40 -13.95 -5.45
C ARG A 71 -16.91 -13.93 -4.00
N LYS A 72 -15.59 -13.94 -3.77
CA LYS A 72 -15.00 -13.89 -2.43
C LYS A 72 -15.45 -12.63 -1.67
N PHE A 73 -15.29 -11.45 -2.28
CA PHE A 73 -15.62 -10.19 -1.62
C PHE A 73 -17.12 -10.05 -1.39
N ARG A 74 -17.98 -10.48 -2.33
CA ARG A 74 -19.43 -10.52 -2.10
C ARG A 74 -19.83 -11.45 -0.95
N ALA A 75 -19.19 -12.61 -0.81
CA ALA A 75 -19.42 -13.51 0.32
C ALA A 75 -19.00 -12.91 1.67
N GLU A 76 -18.09 -11.93 1.67
CA GLU A 76 -17.67 -11.15 2.85
C GLU A 76 -18.54 -9.89 3.07
N GLY A 77 -19.65 -9.73 2.35
CA GLY A 77 -20.50 -8.53 2.44
C GLY A 77 -19.91 -7.29 1.76
N ARG A 78 -18.81 -7.43 1.01
CA ARG A 78 -18.14 -6.35 0.27
C ARG A 78 -18.67 -6.28 -1.16
N TYR A 79 -19.80 -5.60 -1.32
CA TYR A 79 -20.42 -5.37 -2.63
C TYR A 79 -19.61 -4.36 -3.45
N GLY A 80 -19.29 -4.70 -4.70
CA GLY A 80 -18.52 -3.88 -5.63
C GLY A 80 -17.91 -4.74 -6.73
N GLU A 81 -16.97 -4.17 -7.48
CA GLU A 81 -16.33 -4.83 -8.61
C GLU A 81 -14.80 -4.76 -8.53
N ILE A 82 -14.14 -5.85 -8.90
CA ILE A 82 -12.70 -5.94 -9.08
C ILE A 82 -12.40 -6.20 -10.56
N ASN A 83 -11.83 -5.20 -11.25
CA ASN A 83 -11.64 -5.20 -12.71
C ASN A 83 -10.22 -4.86 -13.18
N ASN A 84 -9.32 -4.42 -12.31
CA ASN A 84 -7.95 -4.02 -12.66
C ASN A 84 -6.91 -4.91 -11.96
N VAL A 85 -6.98 -6.22 -12.21
CA VAL A 85 -6.06 -7.16 -11.58
C VAL A 85 -4.71 -7.11 -12.30
N VAL A 86 -3.66 -6.70 -11.58
CA VAL A 86 -2.26 -6.79 -12.02
C VAL A 86 -1.59 -7.97 -11.34
N ARG A 87 -0.68 -8.65 -12.04
CA ARG A 87 -0.03 -9.87 -11.56
C ARG A 87 1.44 -9.94 -11.97
N LEU A 88 2.31 -10.26 -11.01
CA LEU A 88 3.70 -10.66 -11.23
C LEU A 88 4.00 -11.97 -10.51
N GLY A 89 4.26 -13.02 -11.27
CA GLY A 89 4.48 -14.37 -10.74
C GLY A 89 3.28 -14.88 -9.93
N ASN A 90 3.48 -15.10 -8.62
CA ASN A 90 2.45 -15.59 -7.69
C ASN A 90 1.79 -14.48 -6.87
N TYR A 91 2.09 -13.22 -7.15
CA TYR A 91 1.58 -12.08 -6.40
C TYR A 91 0.90 -11.09 -7.34
N GLY A 92 -0.01 -10.30 -6.81
CA GLY A 92 -0.64 -9.23 -7.57
C GLY A 92 -1.48 -8.33 -6.68
N ALA A 93 -2.16 -7.41 -7.32
CA ALA A 93 -3.06 -6.50 -6.65
C ALA A 93 -4.19 -6.07 -7.57
N ALA A 94 -5.21 -5.46 -6.98
CA ALA A 94 -6.31 -4.84 -7.71
C ALA A 94 -6.94 -3.74 -6.87
N TYR A 95 -7.87 -2.98 -7.46
CA TYR A 95 -8.82 -2.17 -6.70
C TYR A 95 -10.16 -2.89 -6.61
N TRP A 96 -10.71 -2.91 -5.41
CA TRP A 96 -12.12 -3.17 -5.18
C TRP A 96 -12.87 -1.85 -5.22
N TRP A 97 -13.69 -1.67 -6.26
CA TRP A 97 -14.45 -0.46 -6.50
C TRP A 97 -15.85 -0.58 -5.93
N THR A 98 -16.22 0.40 -5.12
CA THR A 98 -17.60 0.68 -4.73
C THR A 98 -18.07 1.95 -5.44
N ARG A 99 -19.30 2.40 -5.16
CA ARG A 99 -19.82 3.65 -5.74
C ARG A 99 -19.01 4.89 -5.37
N SER A 100 -18.26 4.86 -4.26
CA SER A 100 -17.61 6.04 -3.69
C SER A 100 -16.13 5.86 -3.34
N SER A 101 -15.58 4.65 -3.52
CA SER A 101 -14.19 4.38 -3.13
C SER A 101 -13.56 3.26 -3.94
N ALA A 102 -12.23 3.36 -4.07
CA ALA A 102 -11.35 2.31 -4.57
C ALA A 102 -10.49 1.83 -3.41
N THR A 103 -10.72 0.60 -2.94
CA THR A 103 -9.90 0.02 -1.88
C THR A 103 -8.85 -0.92 -2.49
N PRO A 104 -7.55 -0.73 -2.21
CA PRO A 104 -6.52 -1.66 -2.66
C PRO A 104 -6.75 -3.08 -2.12
N VAL A 105 -6.48 -4.07 -2.95
CA VAL A 105 -6.55 -5.50 -2.61
C VAL A 105 -5.21 -6.14 -2.93
N ALA A 106 -4.57 -6.74 -1.94
CA ALA A 106 -3.39 -7.60 -2.14
C ALA A 106 -3.84 -9.02 -2.50
N ILE A 107 -3.19 -9.65 -3.48
CA ILE A 107 -3.57 -10.94 -4.03
C ILE A 107 -2.36 -11.88 -4.06
N GLN A 108 -2.54 -13.11 -3.55
CA GLN A 108 -1.63 -14.22 -3.79
C GLN A 108 -2.34 -15.25 -4.66
N PHE A 109 -1.66 -15.67 -5.72
CA PHE A 109 -2.14 -16.66 -6.68
C PHE A 109 -1.66 -18.06 -6.31
N LYS A 110 -2.46 -19.06 -6.66
CA LYS A 110 -2.09 -20.48 -6.64
C LYS A 110 -2.22 -21.03 -8.05
N GLY A 111 -1.11 -21.05 -8.80
CA GLY A 111 -1.13 -21.33 -10.24
C GLY A 111 -1.93 -20.26 -10.98
N ASN A 112 -2.97 -20.65 -11.72
CA ASN A 112 -3.88 -19.71 -12.40
C ASN A 112 -5.09 -19.32 -11.53
N GLY A 113 -5.19 -19.85 -10.32
CA GLY A 113 -6.29 -19.59 -9.39
C GLY A 113 -5.98 -18.54 -8.33
N LEU A 114 -7.02 -18.19 -7.57
CA LEU A 114 -6.90 -17.38 -6.37
C LEU A 114 -6.39 -18.26 -5.21
N GLY A 115 -5.30 -17.85 -4.57
CA GLY A 115 -4.81 -18.44 -3.32
C GLY A 115 -5.43 -17.72 -2.11
N ARG A 116 -5.11 -16.43 -1.95
CA ARG A 116 -5.71 -15.53 -0.96
C ARG A 116 -5.79 -14.11 -1.49
N ALA A 117 -6.71 -13.33 -0.95
CA ALA A 117 -6.81 -11.90 -1.20
C ALA A 117 -7.36 -11.17 0.02
N VAL A 118 -6.89 -9.95 0.27
CA VAL A 118 -7.35 -9.09 1.36
C VAL A 118 -7.39 -7.63 0.92
N ALA A 119 -8.43 -6.91 1.35
CA ALA A 119 -8.46 -5.44 1.24
C ALA A 119 -7.49 -4.82 2.26
N VAL A 120 -6.68 -3.86 1.82
CA VAL A 120 -5.55 -3.33 2.60
C VAL A 120 -5.38 -1.82 2.37
N SER A 121 -4.72 -1.17 3.31
CA SER A 121 -4.21 0.20 3.14
C SER A 121 -2.84 0.24 2.45
N SER A 122 -2.04 -0.82 2.58
CA SER A 122 -0.71 -0.93 1.99
C SER A 122 -0.53 -2.29 1.31
N VAL A 123 -0.52 -2.29 -0.03
CA VAL A 123 -0.27 -3.50 -0.82
C VAL A 123 1.16 -3.98 -0.64
N LEU A 124 2.11 -3.05 -0.56
CA LEU A 124 3.54 -3.34 -0.43
C LEU A 124 3.83 -4.18 0.83
N ASP A 125 3.35 -3.73 2.00
CA ASP A 125 3.64 -4.39 3.27
C ASP A 125 3.02 -5.79 3.32
N VAL A 126 1.78 -5.92 2.85
CA VAL A 126 1.08 -7.21 2.83
C VAL A 126 1.76 -8.20 1.90
N LEU A 127 2.14 -7.78 0.69
CA LEU A 127 2.83 -8.67 -0.25
C LEU A 127 4.20 -9.11 0.27
N GLN A 128 4.96 -8.21 0.90
CA GLN A 128 6.23 -8.56 1.52
C GLN A 128 6.05 -9.53 2.69
N SER A 129 5.04 -9.30 3.54
CA SER A 129 4.69 -10.23 4.63
C SER A 129 4.31 -11.63 4.13
N TRP A 130 3.89 -11.72 2.87
CA TRP A 130 3.53 -12.97 2.21
C TRP A 130 4.69 -13.65 1.49
N GLY A 131 5.88 -13.06 1.51
CA GLY A 131 7.09 -13.58 0.88
C GLY A 131 7.35 -13.06 -0.53
N ALA A 132 6.68 -12.00 -0.98
CA ALA A 132 7.08 -11.32 -2.22
C ALA A 132 8.41 -10.59 -2.00
N SER A 133 9.30 -10.62 -3.00
CA SER A 133 10.52 -9.81 -2.95
C SER A 133 10.18 -8.32 -2.89
N ALA A 134 11.07 -7.51 -2.31
CA ALA A 134 10.87 -6.06 -2.25
C ALA A 134 10.63 -5.45 -3.64
N ASN A 135 11.35 -5.92 -4.65
CA ASN A 135 11.20 -5.46 -6.03
C ASN A 135 9.83 -5.87 -6.61
N THR A 136 9.41 -7.13 -6.40
CA THR A 136 8.09 -7.60 -6.86
C THR A 136 6.95 -6.81 -6.22
N ALA A 137 7.02 -6.58 -4.91
CA ALA A 137 6.00 -5.81 -4.19
C ALA A 137 5.93 -4.35 -4.67
N ARG A 138 7.08 -3.70 -4.89
CA ARG A 138 7.14 -2.35 -5.45
C ARG A 138 6.58 -2.29 -6.88
N CYS A 139 6.97 -3.21 -7.75
CA CYS A 139 6.45 -3.25 -9.12
C CYS A 139 4.93 -3.46 -9.12
N ILE A 140 4.40 -4.38 -8.32
CA ILE A 140 2.94 -4.56 -8.22
C ILE A 140 2.26 -3.29 -7.70
N ASN A 141 2.85 -2.59 -6.73
CA ASN A 141 2.29 -1.34 -6.21
C ASN A 141 2.29 -0.22 -7.26
N GLN A 142 3.37 -0.10 -8.03
CA GLN A 142 3.45 0.85 -9.15
C GLN A 142 2.43 0.51 -10.23
N LEU A 143 2.40 -0.74 -10.68
CA LEU A 143 1.45 -1.23 -11.68
C LEU A 143 -0.01 -1.07 -11.24
N LEU A 144 -0.28 -1.25 -9.94
CA LEU A 144 -1.62 -1.01 -9.39
C LEU A 144 -2.00 0.47 -9.52
N ALA A 145 -1.08 1.38 -9.18
CA ALA A 145 -1.30 2.81 -9.33
C ALA A 145 -1.53 3.21 -10.80
N GLU A 146 -0.76 2.64 -11.74
CA GLU A 146 -0.94 2.85 -13.18
C GLU A 146 -2.24 2.23 -13.72
N SER A 147 -2.69 1.11 -13.15
CA SER A 147 -3.96 0.46 -13.50
C SER A 147 -5.19 1.20 -12.96
N GLY A 148 -4.97 2.14 -12.04
CA GLY A 148 -5.99 2.97 -11.42
C GLY A 148 -6.41 4.08 -12.36
N ILE A 149 -7.43 3.79 -13.18
CA ILE A 149 -8.22 4.80 -13.87
C ILE A 149 -8.73 5.84 -12.86
#